data_AF-A0A132I163-F1
#
_entry.id   AF-A0A132I163-F1
#
_cell.length_a   1.000
_cell.length_b   1.000
_cell.length_c   1.000
_cell.angle_alpha   90.00
_cell.angle_beta   90.00
_cell.angle_gamma   90.00
#
_symmetry.space_group_name_H-M   'P 1'
#
loop_
_entity.id
_entity.type
_entity.pdbx_description
1 polymer ?
#
loop_
_entity_poly.entity_id
_entity_poly.type
_entity_poly.pdbx_seq_one_letter_code
_entity_poly.pdbx_strand_id
1 'polypeptide(L)'
;MLSRHFLRAKVLQSLYACQMVSSELYQVELSFKDSIAQFNTLGTIQLGLLARMRPVALRVLDDLSHKFLPSEAERNPSSRLSENVFLLALCDNLVLRRRMESLPSGSWPDEDVLRTFFLHFRSSGVYSAYVESPQTFESDQTFVLQLFRALVNDGAVRSAVCEQSLLWNDDFDQLAQYNFMMLKALDVSFAADSYLPLMYDERVEKDVEDYRFAFELLRSACVQHDENQELIRSHLRGWDFERVAVIDLILINMAIAEVTSFPTIPERVTIDEYIELSKEFSTERSKLFINGILDRIFSQLRAAGRINKTGRGLPVWPEEETDEAQGQEE
;
A
#
# COMPACT_ATOMS: atom_id res chain seq x y z
N MET A 1 -5.43 6.75 -2.78
CA MET A 1 -6.02 5.58 -3.46
C MET A 1 -4.95 4.53 -3.60
N LEU A 2 -5.28 3.30 -3.18
CA LEU A 2 -4.45 2.12 -3.43
C LEU A 2 -4.18 2.02 -4.94
N SER A 3 -2.91 2.05 -5.35
CA SER A 3 -2.60 1.76 -6.75
C SER A 3 -2.93 0.29 -7.04
N ARG A 4 -3.37 -0.02 -8.27
CA ARG A 4 -3.53 -1.42 -8.69
C ARG A 4 -2.23 -2.21 -8.55
N HIS A 5 -1.08 -1.54 -8.65
CA HIS A 5 0.23 -2.11 -8.33
C HIS A 5 0.30 -2.70 -6.91
N PHE A 6 -0.05 -1.91 -5.88
CA PHE A 6 -0.10 -2.38 -4.50
C PHE A 6 -1.07 -3.55 -4.32
N LEU A 7 -2.25 -3.46 -4.95
CA LEU A 7 -3.25 -4.52 -4.85
C LEU A 7 -2.76 -5.83 -5.48
N ARG A 8 -2.00 -5.78 -6.58
CA ARG A 8 -1.32 -6.97 -7.12
C ARG A 8 -0.30 -7.52 -6.11
N ALA A 9 0.47 -6.69 -5.42
CA ALA A 9 1.36 -7.15 -4.37
C ALA A 9 0.60 -7.90 -3.24
N LYS A 10 -0.60 -7.43 -2.86
CA LYS A 10 -1.46 -8.14 -1.90
C LYS A 10 -2.00 -9.47 -2.41
N VAL A 11 -2.35 -9.53 -3.70
CA VAL A 11 -2.74 -10.80 -4.34
C VAL A 11 -1.56 -11.77 -4.36
N LEU A 12 -0.36 -11.30 -4.73
CA LEU A 12 0.88 -12.10 -4.72
C LEU A 12 1.16 -12.70 -3.34
N GLN A 13 1.14 -11.88 -2.28
CA GLN A 13 1.34 -12.34 -0.90
C GLN A 13 0.32 -13.40 -0.50
N SER A 14 -0.95 -13.23 -0.89
CA SER A 14 -2.03 -14.17 -0.57
C SER A 14 -1.86 -15.51 -1.30
N LEU A 15 -1.47 -15.48 -2.58
CA LEU A 15 -1.17 -16.68 -3.36
C LEU A 15 0.06 -17.41 -2.84
N TYR A 16 1.10 -16.67 -2.44
CA TYR A 16 2.32 -17.25 -1.85
C TYR A 16 2.01 -17.98 -0.54
N ALA A 17 1.26 -17.34 0.37
CA ALA A 17 0.84 -17.96 1.62
C ALA A 17 0.00 -19.23 1.38
N CYS A 18 -0.92 -19.19 0.41
CA CYS A 18 -1.72 -20.35 0.02
C CYS A 18 -0.85 -21.53 -0.46
N GLN A 19 0.14 -21.26 -1.33
CA GLN A 19 0.98 -22.31 -1.89
C GLN A 19 1.85 -23.01 -0.82
N MET A 20 2.23 -22.28 0.24
CA MET A 20 3.00 -22.85 1.35
C MET A 20 2.16 -23.76 2.26
N VAL A 21 0.87 -23.49 2.40
CA VAL A 21 -0.03 -24.20 3.33
C VAL A 21 -1.00 -25.17 2.62
N SER A 22 -1.02 -25.17 1.27
CA SER A 22 -1.98 -25.93 0.45
C SER A 22 -3.44 -25.61 0.79
N SER A 23 -3.78 -24.32 0.77
CA SER A 23 -5.10 -23.83 1.17
C SER A 23 -6.16 -23.94 0.07
N GLU A 24 -7.42 -24.15 0.45
CA GLU A 24 -8.57 -24.07 -0.46
C GLU A 24 -8.89 -22.62 -0.85
N LEU A 25 -9.46 -22.39 -2.04
CA LEU A 25 -9.78 -21.05 -2.57
C LEU A 25 -10.50 -20.14 -1.56
N TYR A 26 -11.48 -20.67 -0.83
CA TYR A 26 -12.21 -19.91 0.18
C TYR A 26 -11.30 -19.34 1.28
N GLN A 27 -10.31 -20.12 1.73
CA GLN A 27 -9.35 -19.68 2.74
C GLN A 27 -8.42 -18.60 2.20
N VAL A 28 -8.05 -18.68 0.91
CA VAL A 28 -7.25 -17.65 0.24
C VAL A 28 -8.04 -16.34 0.15
N GLU A 29 -9.32 -16.41 -0.25
CA GLU A 29 -10.19 -15.24 -0.33
C GLU A 29 -10.40 -14.56 1.02
N LEU A 30 -10.58 -15.33 2.09
CA LEU A 30 -10.64 -14.83 3.46
C LEU A 30 -9.33 -14.16 3.88
N SER A 31 -8.19 -14.82 3.65
CA SER A 31 -6.87 -14.29 4.02
C SER A 31 -6.56 -12.98 3.29
N PHE A 32 -6.93 -12.88 2.02
CA PHE A 32 -6.81 -11.64 1.24
C PHE A 32 -7.69 -10.52 1.82
N LYS A 33 -8.96 -10.81 2.14
CA LYS A 33 -9.88 -9.87 2.78
C LYS A 33 -9.30 -9.35 4.10
N ASP A 34 -8.83 -10.25 4.95
CA ASP A 34 -8.23 -9.92 6.23
C ASP A 34 -6.96 -9.08 6.04
N SER A 35 -6.11 -9.41 5.06
CA SER A 35 -4.93 -8.61 4.73
C SER A 35 -5.27 -7.16 4.36
N ILE A 36 -6.28 -6.93 3.52
CA ILE A 36 -6.75 -5.59 3.17
C ILE A 36 -7.33 -4.86 4.41
N ALA A 37 -8.08 -5.55 5.25
CA ALA A 37 -8.62 -4.98 6.49
C ALA A 37 -7.51 -4.59 7.49
N GLN A 38 -6.50 -5.45 7.65
CA GLN A 38 -5.32 -5.20 8.48
C GLN A 38 -4.51 -4.01 7.97
N PHE A 39 -4.36 -3.88 6.65
CA PHE A 39 -3.69 -2.75 6.04
C PHE A 39 -4.43 -1.41 6.33
N ASN A 40 -5.76 -1.40 6.22
CA ASN A 40 -6.56 -0.23 6.60
C ASN A 40 -6.47 0.11 8.08
N THR A 41 -6.39 -0.92 8.93
CA THR A 41 -6.19 -0.79 10.37
C THR A 41 -4.86 -0.12 10.68
N LEU A 42 -3.77 -0.60 10.09
CA LEU A 42 -2.44 -0.01 10.24
C LEU A 42 -2.41 1.45 9.78
N GLY A 43 -3.06 1.77 8.66
CA GLY A 43 -3.10 3.14 8.13
C GLY A 43 -3.83 4.09 9.06
N THR A 44 -4.90 3.60 9.69
CA THR A 44 -5.64 4.33 10.74
C THR A 44 -4.77 4.54 11.97
N ILE A 45 -4.03 3.51 12.41
CA ILE A 45 -3.14 3.61 13.56
C ILE A 45 -2.04 4.64 13.29
N GLN A 46 -1.34 4.55 12.15
CA GLN A 46 -0.27 5.48 11.80
C GLN A 46 -0.72 6.95 11.81
N LEU A 47 -1.85 7.27 11.18
CA LEU A 47 -2.40 8.63 11.21
C LEU A 47 -2.89 9.00 12.62
N GLY A 48 -3.52 8.05 13.31
CA GLY A 48 -4.01 8.20 14.68
C GLY A 48 -2.89 8.46 15.70
N LEU A 49 -1.65 8.04 15.43
CA LEU A 49 -0.48 8.38 16.27
C LEU A 49 -0.32 9.89 16.42
N LEU A 50 -0.61 10.71 15.40
CA LEU A 50 -0.58 12.17 15.52
C LEU A 50 -1.63 12.68 16.51
N ALA A 51 -2.86 12.15 16.42
CA ALA A 51 -3.95 12.49 17.32
C ALA A 51 -3.69 12.05 18.76
N ARG A 52 -3.03 10.90 18.95
CA ARG A 52 -2.60 10.41 20.27
C ARG A 52 -1.39 11.17 20.82
N MET A 53 -0.46 11.57 19.94
CA MET A 53 0.74 12.33 20.31
C MET A 53 0.40 13.72 20.82
N ARG A 54 -0.57 14.42 20.23
CA ARG A 54 -0.95 15.79 20.63
C ARG A 54 -1.19 15.94 22.14
N PRO A 55 -2.12 15.21 22.78
CA PRO A 55 -2.37 15.37 24.21
C PRO A 55 -1.18 14.95 25.08
N VAL A 56 -0.40 13.94 24.68
CA VAL A 56 0.82 13.52 25.39
C VAL A 56 1.87 14.63 25.34
N ALA A 57 2.12 15.20 24.17
CA ALA A 57 3.05 16.29 23.97
C ALA A 57 2.68 17.53 24.79
N LEU A 58 1.38 17.88 24.84
CA LEU A 58 0.91 19.00 25.66
C LEU A 58 1.11 18.74 27.17
N ARG A 59 0.85 17.52 27.66
CA ARG A 59 1.16 17.14 29.05
C ARG A 59 2.66 17.19 29.35
N VAL A 60 3.50 16.74 28.44
CA VAL A 60 4.96 16.83 28.60
C VAL A 60 5.41 18.29 28.73
N LEU A 61 4.88 19.19 27.91
CA LEU A 61 5.20 20.61 27.98
C LEU A 61 4.73 21.25 29.30
N ASP A 62 3.53 20.87 29.76
CA ASP A 62 2.98 21.30 31.04
C ASP A 62 3.85 20.83 32.23
N ASP A 63 4.19 19.54 32.28
CA ASP A 63 5.08 18.96 33.29
C ASP A 63 6.45 19.68 33.34
N LEU A 64 7.03 19.97 32.17
CA LEU A 64 8.31 20.65 32.06
C LEU A 64 8.26 22.09 32.59
N SER A 65 7.09 22.75 32.51
CA SER A 65 6.89 24.10 33.06
C SER A 65 6.87 24.12 34.60
N HIS A 66 6.53 22.98 35.21
CA HIS A 66 6.39 22.80 36.66
C HIS A 66 7.58 22.11 37.33
N LYS A 67 8.64 21.75 36.59
CA LYS A 67 9.84 21.12 37.18
C LYS A 67 10.58 22.07 38.13
N PHE A 68 11.39 21.52 39.05
CA PHE A 68 12.04 22.28 40.13
C PHE A 68 12.89 23.48 39.65
N LEU A 69 13.53 23.36 38.47
CA LEU A 69 14.29 24.44 37.83
C LEU A 69 14.00 24.44 36.32
N PRO A 70 12.93 25.11 35.86
CA PRO A 70 12.61 25.23 34.45
C PRO A 70 13.50 26.29 33.80
N SER A 71 13.96 26.03 32.56
CA SER A 71 14.51 27.09 31.71
C SER A 71 13.42 28.11 31.37
N GLU A 72 13.81 29.31 30.91
CA GLU A 72 12.85 30.36 30.55
C GLU A 72 11.85 29.91 29.48
N ALA A 73 12.33 29.15 28.49
CA ALA A 73 11.49 28.55 27.43
C ALA A 73 10.57 27.43 27.92
N GLU A 74 10.90 26.75 29.03
CA GLU A 74 10.03 25.73 29.63
C GLU A 74 9.01 26.34 30.56
N ARG A 75 9.36 27.44 31.25
CA ARG A 75 8.45 28.17 32.13
C ARG A 75 7.31 28.83 31.36
N ASN A 76 7.57 29.25 30.12
CA ASN A 76 6.59 29.84 29.21
C ASN A 76 6.52 29.02 27.92
N PRO A 77 5.89 27.82 27.94
CA PRO A 77 5.82 26.98 26.75
C PRO A 77 5.05 27.70 25.64
N SER A 78 5.58 27.62 24.42
CA SER A 78 4.93 28.20 23.24
C SER A 78 3.56 27.56 22.98
N SER A 79 2.57 28.39 22.63
CA SER A 79 1.23 27.92 22.22
C SER A 79 1.19 27.34 20.80
N ARG A 80 2.30 27.40 20.05
CA ARG A 80 2.36 26.93 18.64
C ARG A 80 1.83 25.52 18.47
N LEU A 81 2.19 24.57 19.35
CA LEU A 81 1.71 23.20 19.26
C LEU A 81 0.21 23.06 19.62
N SER A 82 -0.26 23.77 20.65
CA SER A 82 -1.67 23.70 21.07
C SER A 82 -2.61 24.30 20.04
N GLU A 83 -2.14 25.33 19.33
CA GLU A 83 -2.86 26.11 18.30
C GLU A 83 -2.56 25.65 16.87
N ASN A 84 -1.76 24.59 16.67
CA ASN A 84 -1.42 24.09 15.33
C ASN A 84 -2.69 23.71 14.58
N VAL A 85 -3.06 24.49 13.56
CA VAL A 85 -4.38 24.40 12.91
C VAL A 85 -4.51 23.13 12.08
N PHE A 86 -3.40 22.69 11.46
CA PHE A 86 -3.37 21.46 10.67
C PHE A 86 -3.54 20.22 11.55
N LEU A 87 -2.81 20.17 12.67
CA LEU A 87 -2.90 19.07 13.64
C LEU A 87 -4.28 19.03 14.29
N LEU A 88 -4.86 20.18 14.64
CA LEU A 88 -6.22 20.28 15.15
C LEU A 88 -7.24 19.74 14.15
N ALA A 89 -7.19 20.21 12.89
CA ALA A 89 -8.06 19.72 11.83
C ALA A 89 -7.95 18.20 11.63
N LEU A 90 -6.74 17.65 11.71
CA LEU A 90 -6.52 16.20 11.63
C LEU A 90 -7.08 15.45 12.85
N CYS A 91 -6.84 15.95 14.07
CA CYS A 91 -7.33 15.34 15.31
C CYS A 91 -8.86 15.33 15.37
N ASP A 92 -9.50 16.39 14.88
CA ASP A 92 -10.94 16.56 14.88
C ASP A 92 -11.61 15.97 13.63
N ASN A 93 -10.82 15.43 12.70
CA ASN A 93 -11.34 14.88 11.45
C ASN A 93 -12.35 13.75 11.71
N LEU A 94 -13.57 13.91 11.20
CA LEU A 94 -14.68 13.00 11.47
C LEU A 94 -14.41 11.57 10.99
N VAL A 95 -13.72 11.41 9.86
CA VAL A 95 -13.41 10.09 9.29
C VAL A 95 -12.34 9.40 10.14
N LEU A 96 -11.25 10.09 10.46
CA LEU A 96 -10.17 9.54 11.27
C LEU A 96 -10.68 9.15 12.66
N ARG A 97 -11.43 10.04 13.33
CA ARG A 97 -12.00 9.78 14.66
C ARG A 97 -12.89 8.54 14.69
N ARG A 98 -13.83 8.42 13.74
CA ARG A 98 -14.71 7.23 13.68
C ARG A 98 -13.93 5.94 13.49
N ARG A 99 -12.89 5.95 12.66
CA ARG A 99 -12.04 4.76 12.49
C ARG A 99 -11.24 4.44 13.74
N MET A 100 -10.64 5.45 14.39
CA MET A 100 -9.94 5.27 15.66
C MET A 100 -10.86 4.70 16.75
N GLU A 101 -12.12 5.15 16.83
CA GLU A 101 -13.13 4.67 17.78
C GLU A 101 -13.55 3.22 17.51
N SER A 102 -13.39 2.72 16.27
CA SER A 102 -13.65 1.33 15.90
C SER A 102 -12.51 0.36 16.24
N LEU A 103 -11.32 0.87 16.60
CA LEU A 103 -10.16 0.05 16.94
C LEU A 103 -10.28 -0.51 18.37
N PRO A 104 -9.75 -1.73 18.62
CA PRO A 104 -9.61 -2.26 19.98
C PRO A 104 -8.84 -1.30 20.90
N SER A 105 -9.17 -1.29 22.19
CA SER A 105 -8.56 -0.36 23.16
C SER A 105 -7.03 -0.51 23.30
N GLY A 106 -6.49 -1.69 23.00
CA GLY A 106 -5.05 -1.99 23.01
C GLY A 106 -4.32 -1.66 21.71
N SER A 107 -4.94 -0.95 20.76
CA SER A 107 -4.33 -0.67 19.45
C SER A 107 -3.26 0.43 19.46
N TRP A 108 -2.98 1.05 20.60
CA TRP A 108 -2.10 2.21 20.71
C TRP A 108 -0.85 1.89 21.53
N PRO A 109 0.31 2.47 21.18
CA PRO A 109 1.47 2.45 22.08
C PRO A 109 1.13 3.04 23.44
N ASP A 110 1.78 2.52 24.48
CA ASP A 110 1.67 3.06 25.83
C ASP A 110 2.10 4.53 25.87
N GLU A 111 1.50 5.29 26.79
CA GLU A 111 1.78 6.72 26.93
C GLU A 111 3.26 6.98 27.24
N ASP A 112 3.93 6.10 27.98
CA ASP A 112 5.37 6.21 28.29
C ASP A 112 6.26 6.11 27.05
N VAL A 113 5.86 5.29 26.06
CA VAL A 113 6.56 5.19 24.77
C VAL A 113 6.43 6.51 24.02
N LEU A 114 5.22 7.07 23.94
CA LEU A 114 4.96 8.35 23.28
C LEU A 114 5.63 9.54 23.99
N ARG A 115 5.66 9.52 25.32
CA ARG A 115 6.35 10.52 26.15
C ARG A 115 7.84 10.51 25.89
N THR A 116 8.45 9.32 25.92
CA THR A 116 9.89 9.14 25.67
C THR A 116 10.24 9.61 24.26
N PHE A 117 9.45 9.20 23.27
CA PHE A 117 9.59 9.70 21.91
C PHE A 117 9.53 11.22 21.83
N PHE A 118 8.53 11.86 22.44
CA PHE A 118 8.36 13.32 22.31
C PHE A 118 9.51 14.11 22.96
N LEU A 119 10.03 13.63 24.09
CA LEU A 119 11.22 14.21 24.73
C LEU A 119 12.45 14.14 23.80
N HIS A 120 12.69 12.99 23.17
CA HIS A 120 13.75 12.85 22.18
C HIS A 120 13.51 13.72 20.93
N PHE A 121 12.30 13.73 20.39
CA PHE A 121 11.94 14.53 19.22
C PHE A 121 12.16 16.02 19.48
N ARG A 122 11.80 16.52 20.66
CA ARG A 122 12.03 17.93 21.07
C ARG A 122 13.52 18.28 21.10
N SER A 123 14.38 17.32 21.45
CA SER A 123 15.84 17.53 21.47
C SER A 123 16.49 17.58 20.09
N SER A 124 15.76 17.21 19.02
CA SER A 124 16.29 17.16 17.65
C SER A 124 16.40 18.52 16.95
N GLY A 125 15.98 19.61 17.59
CA GLY A 125 15.95 20.97 17.01
C GLY A 125 14.74 21.25 16.11
N VAL A 126 14.01 20.22 15.68
CA VAL A 126 12.79 20.36 14.86
C VAL A 126 11.72 21.18 15.60
N TYR A 127 11.49 20.87 16.88
CA TYR A 127 10.49 21.56 17.68
C TYR A 127 10.84 23.03 17.91
N SER A 128 12.12 23.35 18.23
CA SER A 128 12.55 24.74 18.40
C SER A 128 12.42 25.54 17.11
N ALA A 129 12.82 24.96 15.98
CA ALA A 129 12.66 25.60 14.67
C ALA A 129 11.19 25.88 14.33
N TYR A 130 10.27 24.96 14.70
CA TYR A 130 8.84 25.18 14.52
C TYR A 130 8.30 26.31 15.40
N VAL A 131 8.73 26.39 16.67
CA VAL A 131 8.32 27.47 17.59
C VAL A 131 8.73 28.84 17.05
N GLU A 132 9.89 28.95 16.40
CA GLU A 132 10.42 30.18 15.81
C GLU A 132 9.84 30.50 14.41
N SER A 133 9.14 29.54 13.79
CA SER A 133 8.59 29.71 12.44
C SER A 133 7.33 30.59 12.41
N PRO A 134 7.03 31.26 11.28
CA PRO A 134 5.80 32.04 11.12
C PRO A 134 4.54 31.21 11.36
N GLN A 135 3.51 31.76 11.99
CA GLN A 135 2.24 31.06 12.23
C GLN A 135 1.39 31.02 10.95
N THR A 136 1.68 30.05 10.07
CA THR A 136 0.92 29.78 8.84
C THR A 136 0.56 28.32 8.71
N PHE A 137 -0.42 28.01 7.83
CA PHE A 137 -0.81 26.64 7.51
C PHE A 137 0.39 25.79 7.07
N GLU A 138 1.25 26.33 6.20
CA GLU A 138 2.42 25.62 5.65
C GLU A 138 3.44 25.29 6.73
N SER A 139 3.66 26.21 7.69
CA SER A 139 4.54 25.96 8.83
C SER A 139 4.02 24.83 9.72
N ASP A 140 2.70 24.81 9.96
CA ASP A 140 2.02 23.85 10.80
C ASP A 140 2.00 22.47 10.14
N GLN A 141 1.69 22.42 8.85
CA GLN A 141 1.75 21.19 8.04
C GLN A 141 3.18 20.64 7.98
N THR A 142 4.18 21.50 7.75
CA THR A 142 5.58 21.08 7.68
C THR A 142 6.02 20.44 8.99
N PHE A 143 5.70 21.05 10.13
CA PHE A 143 5.98 20.48 11.43
C PHE A 143 5.27 19.13 11.64
N VAL A 144 3.99 19.02 11.29
CA VAL A 144 3.24 17.77 11.43
C VAL A 144 3.80 16.67 10.53
N LEU A 145 4.25 16.98 9.31
CA LEU A 145 4.93 16.03 8.43
C LEU A 145 6.26 15.54 9.01
N GLN A 146 7.05 16.43 9.63
CA GLN A 146 8.29 16.07 10.30
C GLN A 146 8.02 15.22 11.56
N LEU A 147 7.02 15.58 12.36
CA LEU A 147 6.58 14.83 13.52
C LEU A 147 6.08 13.43 13.13
N PHE A 148 5.22 13.35 12.10
CA PHE A 148 4.71 12.08 11.57
C PHE A 148 5.84 11.17 11.11
N ARG A 149 6.78 11.71 10.29
CA ARG A 149 7.94 10.95 9.83
C ARG A 149 8.80 10.47 11.00
N ALA A 150 9.03 11.30 12.01
CA ALA A 150 9.79 10.89 13.19
C ALA A 150 9.05 9.79 13.97
N LEU A 151 7.74 9.93 14.17
CA LEU A 151 6.87 8.98 14.87
C LEU A 151 6.92 7.59 14.23
N VAL A 152 6.70 7.48 12.93
CA VAL A 152 6.65 6.18 12.23
C VAL A 152 8.04 5.53 12.13
N ASN A 153 9.13 6.31 12.17
CA ASN A 153 10.49 5.78 12.11
C ASN A 153 11.10 5.54 13.51
N ASP A 154 10.42 5.90 14.59
CA ASP A 154 10.88 5.60 15.94
C ASP A 154 10.75 4.09 16.21
N GLY A 155 11.85 3.46 16.63
CA GLY A 155 11.89 2.02 16.83
C GLY A 155 10.95 1.51 17.92
N ALA A 156 10.77 2.27 19.01
CA ALA A 156 9.91 1.87 20.11
C ALA A 156 8.43 2.03 19.73
N VAL A 157 8.07 3.13 19.07
CA VAL A 157 6.72 3.34 18.53
C VAL A 157 6.38 2.28 17.48
N ARG A 158 7.29 2.00 16.54
CA ARG A 158 7.10 0.96 15.52
C ARG A 158 6.93 -0.42 16.15
N SER A 159 7.78 -0.80 17.11
CA SER A 159 7.66 -2.09 17.81
C SER A 159 6.29 -2.22 18.48
N ALA A 160 5.87 -1.21 19.24
CA ALA A 160 4.59 -1.22 19.94
C ALA A 160 3.37 -1.32 19.00
N VAL A 161 3.47 -0.79 17.78
CA VAL A 161 2.44 -0.96 16.74
C VAL A 161 2.52 -2.36 16.12
N CYS A 162 3.69 -2.78 15.65
CA CYS A 162 3.86 -4.05 14.92
C CYS A 162 3.67 -5.30 15.80
N GLU A 163 3.86 -5.22 17.12
CA GLU A 163 3.59 -6.34 18.04
C GLU A 163 2.11 -6.80 18.01
N GLN A 164 1.20 -5.94 17.56
CA GLN A 164 -0.23 -6.27 17.46
C GLN A 164 -0.54 -7.19 16.28
N SER A 165 0.29 -7.19 15.23
CA SER A 165 0.06 -7.98 14.03
C SER A 165 1.35 -8.21 13.26
N LEU A 166 1.71 -9.48 13.10
CA LEU A 166 2.86 -9.90 12.29
C LEU A 166 2.74 -9.45 10.82
N LEU A 167 1.51 -9.27 10.32
CA LEU A 167 1.21 -8.88 8.95
C LEU A 167 1.59 -7.42 8.66
N TRP A 168 1.79 -6.59 9.68
CA TRP A 168 2.03 -5.15 9.47
C TRP A 168 3.48 -4.82 9.15
N ASN A 169 4.44 -5.70 9.42
CA ASN A 169 5.86 -5.38 9.23
C ASN A 169 6.20 -5.04 7.77
N ASP A 170 5.68 -5.82 6.83
CA ASP A 170 5.94 -5.63 5.39
C ASP A 170 5.22 -4.39 4.84
N ASP A 171 4.11 -4.02 5.46
CA ASP A 171 3.24 -2.92 5.01
C ASP A 171 3.59 -1.57 5.62
N PHE A 172 4.32 -1.58 6.75
CA PHE A 172 4.48 -0.43 7.61
C PHE A 172 5.08 0.77 6.88
N ASP A 173 6.21 0.56 6.20
CA ASP A 173 6.98 1.64 5.57
C ASP A 173 6.26 2.18 4.32
N GLN A 174 5.68 1.27 3.52
CA GLN A 174 4.92 1.65 2.34
C GLN A 174 3.68 2.48 2.70
N LEU A 175 2.96 2.08 3.76
CA LEU A 175 1.80 2.80 4.24
C LEU A 175 2.17 4.13 4.89
N ALA A 176 3.28 4.17 5.61
CA ALA A 176 3.81 5.41 6.16
C ALA A 176 4.17 6.40 5.04
N GLN A 177 4.78 5.93 3.96
CA GLN A 177 5.08 6.75 2.79
C GLN A 177 3.80 7.29 2.12
N TYR A 178 2.79 6.44 1.94
CA TYR A 178 1.48 6.87 1.41
C TYR A 178 0.88 7.97 2.30
N ASN A 179 0.79 7.72 3.61
CA ASN A 179 0.20 8.64 4.57
C ASN A 179 0.95 9.97 4.60
N PHE A 180 2.29 9.94 4.50
CA PHE A 180 3.11 11.14 4.38
C PHE A 180 2.79 11.93 3.10
N MET A 181 2.68 11.25 1.95
CA MET A 181 2.34 11.91 0.68
C MET A 181 0.93 12.50 0.70
N MET A 182 -0.02 11.78 1.30
CA MET A 182 -1.40 12.24 1.49
C MET A 182 -1.45 13.50 2.37
N LEU A 183 -0.83 13.46 3.56
CA LEU A 183 -0.78 14.61 4.47
C LEU A 183 -0.13 15.84 3.81
N LYS A 184 0.89 15.62 2.97
CA LYS A 184 1.59 16.67 2.22
C LYS A 184 0.73 17.27 1.11
N ALA A 185 -0.19 16.48 0.53
CA ALA A 185 -1.07 16.92 -0.55
C ALA A 185 -2.29 17.71 -0.06
N LEU A 186 -2.59 17.68 1.25
CA LEU A 186 -3.63 18.51 1.85
C LEU A 186 -3.24 19.99 1.77
N ASP A 187 -4.21 20.85 1.47
CA ASP A 187 -4.02 22.29 1.38
C ASP A 187 -4.77 23.02 2.50
N VAL A 188 -4.69 24.36 2.48
CA VAL A 188 -5.29 25.24 3.49
C VAL A 188 -6.81 25.08 3.65
N SER A 189 -7.50 24.45 2.69
CA SER A 189 -8.93 24.15 2.80
C SER A 189 -9.25 22.94 3.68
N PHE A 190 -8.23 22.16 4.07
CA PHE A 190 -8.41 20.98 4.92
C PHE A 190 -8.91 21.36 6.32
N ALA A 191 -10.04 20.74 6.70
CA ALA A 191 -10.75 20.96 7.95
C ALA A 191 -11.27 19.63 8.54
N ALA A 192 -11.88 19.70 9.72
CA ALA A 192 -12.39 18.54 10.45
C ALA A 192 -13.48 17.75 9.69
N ASP A 193 -14.25 18.40 8.83
CA ASP A 193 -15.29 17.80 7.99
C ASP A 193 -14.79 17.40 6.58
N SER A 194 -13.53 17.72 6.27
CA SER A 194 -12.92 17.37 4.98
C SER A 194 -12.79 15.87 4.83
N TYR A 195 -12.96 15.41 3.59
CA TYR A 195 -12.68 14.03 3.23
C TYR A 195 -11.19 13.73 3.44
N LEU A 196 -10.90 12.71 4.26
CA LEU A 196 -9.54 12.21 4.46
C LEU A 196 -9.41 10.90 3.66
N PRO A 197 -8.61 10.88 2.57
CA PRO A 197 -8.49 9.72 1.67
C PRO A 197 -7.65 8.61 2.32
N LEU A 198 -8.26 7.89 3.25
CA LEU A 198 -7.74 6.66 3.81
C LEU A 198 -7.66 5.56 2.73
N MET A 199 -6.83 4.54 2.93
CA MET A 199 -6.39 3.64 1.85
C MET A 199 -7.52 2.99 1.04
N TYR A 200 -8.49 2.39 1.73
CA TYR A 200 -9.72 1.86 1.15
C TYR A 200 -10.92 2.45 1.88
N ASP A 201 -11.86 2.96 1.12
CA ASP A 201 -13.18 3.36 1.60
C ASP A 201 -14.26 2.75 0.71
N GLU A 202 -15.09 1.88 1.27
CA GLU A 202 -16.19 1.22 0.55
C GLU A 202 -17.23 2.20 -0.03
N ARG A 203 -17.21 3.46 0.44
CA ARG A 203 -18.08 4.53 -0.06
C ARG A 203 -17.50 5.24 -1.29
N VAL A 204 -16.24 4.97 -1.62
CA VAL A 204 -15.55 5.54 -2.78
C VAL A 204 -15.59 4.53 -3.93
N GLU A 205 -16.32 4.89 -4.99
CA GLU A 205 -16.55 4.01 -6.14
C GLU A 205 -15.25 3.44 -6.74
N LYS A 206 -14.22 4.28 -6.87
CA LYS A 206 -12.92 3.84 -7.40
C LYS A 206 -12.22 2.83 -6.48
N ASP A 207 -12.28 3.01 -5.16
CA ASP A 207 -11.67 2.06 -4.22
C ASP A 207 -12.40 0.70 -4.29
N VAL A 208 -13.73 0.72 -4.48
CA VAL A 208 -14.53 -0.49 -4.69
C VAL A 208 -14.17 -1.17 -6.01
N GLU A 209 -13.99 -0.42 -7.10
CA GLU A 209 -13.55 -0.96 -8.39
C GLU A 209 -12.17 -1.61 -8.28
N ASP A 210 -11.21 -0.91 -7.69
CA ASP A 210 -9.83 -1.39 -7.55
C ASP A 210 -9.77 -2.63 -6.63
N TYR A 211 -10.54 -2.65 -5.54
CA TYR A 211 -10.69 -3.84 -4.70
C TYR A 211 -11.30 -5.02 -5.47
N ARG A 212 -12.35 -4.78 -6.27
CA ARG A 212 -12.97 -5.83 -7.11
C ARG A 212 -11.97 -6.40 -8.11
N PHE A 213 -11.20 -5.55 -8.78
CA PHE A 213 -10.12 -5.98 -9.66
C PHE A 213 -9.15 -6.94 -8.95
N ALA A 214 -8.68 -6.58 -7.76
CA ALA A 214 -7.74 -7.39 -7.00
C ALA A 214 -8.33 -8.75 -6.59
N PHE A 215 -9.59 -8.73 -6.13
CA PHE A 215 -10.32 -9.94 -5.75
C PHE A 215 -10.57 -10.87 -6.94
N GLU A 216 -10.96 -10.33 -8.08
CA GLU A 216 -11.14 -11.10 -9.32
C GLU A 216 -9.81 -11.65 -9.84
N LEU A 217 -8.71 -10.91 -9.71
CA LEU A 217 -7.38 -11.36 -10.11
C LEU A 217 -6.93 -12.54 -9.25
N LEU A 218 -7.10 -12.45 -7.92
CA LEU A 218 -6.83 -13.55 -6.99
C LEU A 218 -7.58 -14.82 -7.40
N ARG A 219 -8.90 -14.68 -7.59
CA ARG A 219 -9.75 -15.82 -7.94
C ARG A 219 -9.39 -16.41 -9.29
N SER A 220 -9.12 -15.57 -10.29
CA SER A 220 -8.71 -16.02 -11.63
C SER A 220 -7.38 -16.76 -11.59
N ALA A 221 -6.40 -16.26 -10.83
CA ALA A 221 -5.09 -16.88 -10.66
C ALA A 221 -5.16 -18.23 -9.93
N CYS A 222 -6.10 -18.40 -9.00
CA CYS A 222 -6.35 -19.69 -8.35
C CYS A 222 -7.08 -20.68 -9.28
N VAL A 223 -8.15 -20.24 -9.95
CA VAL A 223 -8.97 -21.13 -10.81
C VAL A 223 -8.18 -21.60 -12.03
N GLN A 224 -7.35 -20.74 -12.61
CA GLN A 224 -6.53 -21.05 -13.78
C GLN A 224 -5.17 -21.66 -13.41
N HIS A 225 -4.90 -21.91 -12.12
CA HIS A 225 -3.57 -22.25 -11.63
C HIS A 225 -2.97 -23.46 -12.37
N ASP A 226 -3.65 -24.60 -12.38
CA ASP A 226 -3.11 -25.84 -12.97
C ASP A 226 -2.85 -25.70 -14.47
N GLU A 227 -3.77 -25.06 -15.20
CA GLU A 227 -3.61 -24.78 -16.63
C GLU A 227 -2.41 -23.86 -16.89
N ASN A 228 -2.29 -22.80 -16.08
CA ASN A 228 -1.19 -21.86 -16.19
C ASN A 228 0.14 -22.51 -15.81
N GLN A 229 0.18 -23.41 -14.83
CA GLN A 229 1.40 -24.15 -14.48
C GLN A 229 1.89 -25.03 -15.64
N GLU A 230 0.99 -25.74 -16.32
CA GLU A 230 1.35 -26.51 -17.52
C GLU A 230 1.85 -25.62 -18.66
N LEU A 231 1.19 -24.47 -18.86
CA LEU A 231 1.62 -23.49 -19.85
C LEU A 231 3.02 -22.95 -19.53
N ILE A 232 3.28 -22.60 -18.27
CA ILE A 232 4.60 -22.15 -17.81
C ILE A 232 5.66 -23.24 -18.02
N ARG A 233 5.39 -24.48 -17.58
CA ARG A 233 6.29 -25.64 -17.76
C ARG A 233 6.70 -25.82 -19.21
N SER A 234 5.75 -25.72 -20.14
CA SER A 234 6.02 -25.89 -21.58
C SER A 234 6.98 -24.84 -22.16
N HIS A 235 7.10 -23.65 -21.53
CA HIS A 235 7.94 -22.53 -21.95
C HIS A 235 9.31 -22.48 -21.27
N LEU A 236 9.53 -23.33 -20.25
CA LEU A 236 10.80 -23.46 -19.53
C LEU A 236 11.76 -24.47 -20.16
N ARG A 237 11.62 -24.84 -21.43
CA ARG A 237 12.52 -25.81 -22.09
C ARG A 237 13.99 -25.48 -21.86
N GLY A 238 14.71 -26.38 -21.16
CA GLY A 238 16.12 -26.23 -20.79
C GLY A 238 16.36 -25.73 -19.35
N TRP A 239 15.31 -25.33 -18.63
CA TRP A 239 15.34 -24.98 -17.22
C TRP A 239 14.64 -26.05 -16.41
N ASP A 240 15.21 -26.37 -15.26
CA ASP A 240 14.56 -27.22 -14.28
C ASP A 240 13.46 -26.40 -13.59
N PHE A 241 12.20 -26.78 -13.81
CA PHE A 241 11.03 -26.10 -13.26
C PHE A 241 11.11 -25.99 -11.73
N GLU A 242 11.64 -27.01 -11.06
CA GLU A 242 11.79 -27.04 -9.60
C GLU A 242 12.83 -26.05 -9.08
N ARG A 243 13.71 -25.53 -9.96
CA ARG A 243 14.75 -24.56 -9.61
C ARG A 243 14.33 -23.11 -9.84
N VAL A 244 13.14 -22.88 -10.41
CA VAL A 244 12.60 -21.52 -10.57
C VAL A 244 12.08 -21.03 -9.23
N ALA A 245 12.33 -19.77 -8.91
CA ALA A 245 11.83 -19.16 -7.68
C ALA A 245 10.29 -19.23 -7.66
N VAL A 246 9.73 -19.68 -6.54
CA VAL A 246 8.26 -19.79 -6.36
C VAL A 246 7.57 -18.45 -6.63
N ILE A 247 8.17 -17.35 -6.19
CA ILE A 247 7.66 -15.99 -6.43
C ILE A 247 7.57 -15.69 -7.93
N ASP A 248 8.57 -16.07 -8.72
CA ASP A 248 8.57 -15.85 -10.18
C ASP A 248 7.45 -16.64 -10.86
N LEU A 249 7.21 -17.88 -10.42
CA LEU A 249 6.10 -18.71 -10.91
C LEU A 249 4.73 -18.11 -10.58
N ILE A 250 4.56 -17.56 -9.37
CA ILE A 250 3.31 -16.90 -8.98
C ILE A 250 3.12 -15.62 -9.79
N LEU A 251 4.16 -14.79 -9.97
CA LEU A 251 4.10 -13.58 -10.78
C LEU A 251 3.69 -13.90 -12.23
N ILE A 252 4.28 -14.93 -12.83
CA ILE A 252 3.92 -15.36 -14.19
C ILE A 252 2.48 -15.88 -14.23
N ASN A 253 2.05 -16.68 -13.24
CA ASN A 253 0.67 -17.16 -13.14
C ASN A 253 -0.33 -16.00 -13.05
N MET A 254 -0.05 -15.00 -12.21
CA MET A 254 -0.90 -13.82 -12.07
C MET A 254 -0.94 -12.99 -13.35
N ALA A 255 0.19 -12.82 -14.05
CA ALA A 255 0.23 -12.11 -15.32
C ALA A 255 -0.61 -12.81 -16.40
N ILE A 256 -0.56 -14.15 -16.47
CA ILE A 256 -1.41 -14.93 -17.37
C ILE A 256 -2.88 -14.76 -17.00
N ALA A 257 -3.23 -14.92 -15.72
CA ALA A 257 -4.60 -14.74 -15.25
C ALA A 257 -5.12 -13.31 -15.52
N GLU A 258 -4.27 -12.30 -15.36
CA GLU A 258 -4.63 -10.91 -15.64
C GLU A 258 -4.87 -10.69 -17.13
N VAL A 259 -3.98 -11.20 -17.99
CA VAL A 259 -4.08 -10.96 -19.42
C VAL A 259 -5.30 -11.64 -20.04
N THR A 260 -5.67 -12.82 -19.55
CA THR A 260 -6.81 -13.60 -20.04
C THR A 260 -8.15 -13.14 -19.48
N SER A 261 -8.17 -12.63 -18.25
CA SER A 261 -9.43 -12.34 -17.54
C SER A 261 -9.84 -10.86 -17.58
N PHE A 262 -8.89 -9.95 -17.84
CA PHE A 262 -9.16 -8.50 -17.84
C PHE A 262 -8.98 -7.92 -19.25
N PRO A 263 -10.07 -7.76 -20.02
CA PRO A 263 -9.98 -7.30 -21.41
C PRO A 263 -9.57 -5.82 -21.51
N THR A 264 -9.80 -5.04 -20.46
CA THR A 264 -9.51 -3.60 -20.43
C THR A 264 -8.06 -3.24 -20.08
N ILE A 265 -7.24 -4.22 -19.69
CA ILE A 265 -5.84 -3.98 -19.30
C ILE A 265 -4.92 -4.42 -20.44
N PRO A 266 -4.15 -3.50 -21.06
CA PRO A 266 -3.24 -3.84 -22.15
C PRO A 266 -2.15 -4.84 -21.72
N GLU A 267 -1.76 -5.75 -22.64
CA GLU A 267 -0.73 -6.76 -22.40
C GLU A 267 0.59 -6.16 -21.89
N ARG A 268 1.04 -5.07 -22.51
CA ARG A 268 2.28 -4.39 -22.13
C ARG A 268 2.23 -3.83 -20.72
N VAL A 269 1.09 -3.25 -20.32
CA VAL A 269 0.90 -2.74 -18.95
C VAL A 269 0.94 -3.89 -17.95
N THR A 270 0.28 -5.01 -18.25
CA THR A 270 0.38 -6.22 -17.44
C THR A 270 1.85 -6.65 -17.28
N ILE A 271 2.60 -6.81 -18.37
CA ILE A 271 4.03 -7.21 -18.31
C ILE A 271 4.85 -6.24 -17.44
N ASP A 272 4.74 -4.94 -17.70
CA ASP A 272 5.49 -3.91 -16.98
C ASP A 272 5.21 -3.98 -15.46
N GLU A 273 3.96 -4.17 -15.05
CA GLU A 273 3.56 -4.27 -13.64
C GLU A 273 4.17 -5.49 -12.93
N TYR A 274 4.17 -6.66 -13.57
CA TYR A 274 4.76 -7.87 -12.98
C TYR A 274 6.30 -7.84 -12.99
N ILE A 275 6.91 -7.10 -13.91
CA ILE A 275 8.35 -6.80 -13.86
C ILE A 275 8.67 -5.91 -12.67
N GLU A 276 7.90 -4.84 -12.42
CA GLU A 276 8.12 -3.99 -11.25
C GLU A 276 7.97 -4.77 -9.95
N LEU A 277 6.91 -5.59 -9.81
CA LEU A 277 6.75 -6.46 -8.63
C LEU A 277 7.92 -7.43 -8.46
N SER A 278 8.50 -7.95 -9.55
CA SER A 278 9.66 -8.85 -9.44
C SER A 278 10.90 -8.18 -8.83
N LYS A 279 11.04 -6.85 -8.96
CA LYS A 279 12.14 -6.10 -8.35
C LYS A 279 11.97 -5.97 -6.84
N GLU A 280 10.73 -5.94 -6.37
CA GLU A 280 10.40 -5.81 -4.95
C GLU A 280 10.47 -7.16 -4.23
N PHE A 281 9.99 -8.23 -4.87
CA PHE A 281 9.76 -9.52 -4.22
C PHE A 281 10.72 -10.64 -4.64
N SER A 282 11.54 -10.45 -5.68
CA SER A 282 12.37 -11.52 -6.24
C SER A 282 13.82 -11.08 -6.48
N THR A 283 14.55 -11.82 -7.31
CA THR A 283 15.98 -11.58 -7.56
C THR A 283 16.21 -10.55 -8.67
N GLU A 284 17.39 -9.93 -8.72
CA GLU A 284 17.76 -8.99 -9.80
C GLU A 284 17.65 -9.58 -11.22
N ARG A 285 17.79 -10.91 -11.34
CA ARG A 285 17.68 -11.64 -12.61
C ARG A 285 16.23 -11.94 -13.01
N SER A 286 15.30 -11.91 -12.07
CA SER A 286 13.91 -12.29 -12.27
C SER A 286 13.19 -11.37 -13.27
N LYS A 287 13.53 -10.08 -13.31
CA LYS A 287 12.97 -9.12 -14.28
C LYS A 287 13.13 -9.57 -15.74
N LEU A 288 14.32 -10.05 -16.11
CA LEU A 288 14.64 -10.47 -17.48
C LEU A 288 13.99 -11.81 -17.80
N PHE A 289 14.00 -12.71 -16.82
CA PHE A 289 13.38 -14.02 -16.91
C PHE A 289 11.86 -13.93 -17.11
N ILE A 290 11.17 -13.20 -16.24
CA ILE A 290 9.72 -13.00 -16.28
C ILE A 290 9.32 -12.35 -17.61
N ASN A 291 10.00 -11.26 -18.02
CA ASN A 291 9.71 -10.62 -19.31
C ASN A 291 9.81 -11.61 -20.48
N GLY A 292 10.94 -12.34 -20.58
CA GLY A 292 11.15 -13.28 -21.69
C GLY A 292 10.25 -14.51 -21.68
N ILE A 293 9.68 -14.89 -20.53
CA ILE A 293 8.66 -15.94 -20.44
C ILE A 293 7.29 -15.39 -20.84
N LEU A 294 6.90 -14.24 -20.30
CA LEU A 294 5.60 -13.63 -20.58
C LEU A 294 5.45 -13.25 -22.05
N ASP A 295 6.48 -12.71 -22.69
CA ASP A 295 6.45 -12.37 -24.12
C ASP A 295 6.10 -13.60 -24.98
N ARG A 296 6.69 -14.76 -24.68
CA ARG A 296 6.44 -16.01 -25.41
C ARG A 296 5.05 -16.57 -25.12
N ILE A 297 4.65 -16.59 -23.85
CA ILE A 297 3.34 -17.10 -23.43
C ILE A 297 2.21 -16.23 -24.00
N PHE A 298 2.34 -14.91 -23.95
CA PHE A 298 1.32 -13.99 -24.44
C PHE A 298 1.18 -14.10 -25.96
N SER A 299 2.29 -14.27 -26.68
CA SER A 299 2.26 -14.57 -28.13
C SER A 299 1.48 -15.85 -28.43
N GLN A 300 1.74 -16.94 -27.70
CA GLN A 300 0.99 -18.19 -27.87
C GLN A 300 -0.51 -18.04 -27.53
N LEU A 301 -0.83 -17.36 -26.43
CA LEU A 301 -2.22 -17.14 -26.01
C LEU A 301 -2.98 -16.26 -27.01
N ARG A 302 -2.31 -15.28 -27.62
CA ARG A 302 -2.87 -14.44 -28.69
C ARG A 302 -3.16 -15.26 -29.94
N ALA A 303 -2.19 -16.07 -30.39
CA ALA A 303 -2.38 -16.97 -31.54
C ALA A 303 -3.52 -17.98 -31.31
N ALA A 304 -3.77 -18.38 -30.06
CA ALA A 304 -4.88 -19.25 -29.67
C ALA A 304 -6.23 -18.52 -29.48
N GLY A 305 -6.32 -17.21 -29.73
CA GLY A 305 -7.55 -16.43 -29.54
C GLY A 305 -8.00 -16.28 -28.08
N ARG A 306 -7.11 -16.53 -27.12
CA ARG A 306 -7.42 -16.46 -25.67
C ARG A 306 -7.22 -15.08 -25.06
N ILE A 307 -6.61 -14.15 -25.80
CA ILE A 307 -6.42 -12.77 -25.39
C ILE A 307 -7.31 -11.88 -26.25
N ASN A 308 -8.44 -11.44 -25.68
CA ASN A 308 -9.38 -10.54 -26.33
C ASN A 308 -9.39 -9.19 -25.59
N LYS A 309 -8.53 -8.27 -26.01
CA LYS A 309 -8.41 -6.95 -25.37
C LYS A 309 -9.40 -5.95 -25.98
N THR A 310 -10.05 -5.16 -25.12
CA THR A 310 -11.02 -4.13 -25.50
C THR A 310 -10.75 -2.85 -24.71
N GLY A 311 -10.60 -1.71 -25.38
CA GLY A 311 -10.34 -0.42 -24.70
C GLY A 311 -9.63 0.61 -25.58
N ARG A 312 -9.62 1.89 -25.17
CA ARG A 312 -8.92 2.96 -25.90
C ARG A 312 -7.40 2.81 -25.73
N GLY A 313 -6.64 2.93 -26.83
CA GLY A 313 -5.17 2.93 -26.82
C GLY A 313 -4.51 1.56 -27.05
N LEU A 314 -5.28 0.52 -27.40
CA LEU A 314 -4.73 -0.75 -27.85
C LEU A 314 -4.23 -0.63 -29.30
N PRO A 315 -3.09 -1.25 -29.67
CA PRO A 315 -2.73 -1.43 -31.07
C PRO A 315 -3.86 -2.21 -31.76
N VAL A 316 -4.38 -1.70 -32.87
CA VAL A 316 -5.20 -2.49 -33.78
C VAL A 316 -4.23 -3.47 -34.43
N TRP A 317 -4.20 -4.71 -33.95
CA TRP A 317 -3.47 -5.77 -34.63
C TRP A 317 -4.29 -6.12 -35.87
N PRO A 318 -3.71 -6.07 -37.09
CA PRO A 318 -4.42 -6.48 -38.27
C PRO A 318 -4.88 -7.93 -38.08
N GLU A 319 -6.17 -8.19 -38.30
CA GLU A 319 -6.70 -9.55 -38.40
C GLU A 319 -5.87 -10.27 -39.46
N GLU A 320 -5.29 -11.42 -39.12
CA GLU A 320 -4.63 -12.26 -40.11
C GLU A 320 -5.68 -12.60 -41.17
N GLU A 321 -5.50 -12.11 -42.39
CA GLU A 321 -6.28 -12.50 -43.56
C GLU A 321 -6.25 -14.02 -43.63
N THR A 322 -7.36 -14.65 -43.28
CA THR A 322 -7.58 -16.05 -43.58
C THR A 322 -7.55 -16.17 -45.10
N ASP A 323 -6.50 -16.82 -45.61
CA ASP A 323 -6.33 -17.22 -47.01
C ASP A 323 -7.45 -18.20 -47.40
N GLU A 324 -8.64 -17.66 -47.65
CA GLU A 324 -9.78 -18.34 -48.27
C GLU A 324 -10.15 -17.60 -49.55
N ALA A 325 -9.40 -17.88 -50.62
CA ALA A 325 -9.76 -17.84 -52.05
C ALA A 325 -8.44 -17.67 -52.85
N GLN A 326 -8.02 -18.50 -53.80
CA GLN A 326 -8.78 -19.09 -54.88
C GLN A 326 -8.07 -20.36 -55.37
N GLY A 327 -8.70 -21.52 -55.13
CA GLY A 327 -8.61 -22.63 -56.06
C GLY A 327 -9.87 -22.58 -56.92
N GLN A 328 -9.72 -22.18 -58.19
CA GLN A 328 -10.59 -22.43 -59.35
C GLN A 328 -10.43 -21.27 -60.35
N GLU A 329 -9.70 -21.52 -61.44
CA GLU A 329 -10.22 -21.43 -62.81
C GLU A 329 -9.11 -21.81 -63.82
N GLU A 330 -9.40 -22.92 -64.51
CA GLU A 330 -8.97 -23.41 -65.85
C GLU A 330 -7.49 -23.45 -66.26
#